data_AF-A0A531JJL3-F1
#
_entry.id   AF-A0A531JJL3-F1
#
_cell.length_a   1.000
_cell.length_b   1.000
_cell.length_c   1.000
_cell.angle_alpha   90.00
_cell.angle_beta   90.00
_cell.angle_gamma   90.00
#
_symmetry.space_group_name_H-M   'P 1'
#
loop_
_entity.id
_entity.type
_entity.pdbx_description
1 polymer ?
#
loop_
_entity_poly.entity_id
_entity_poly.type
_entity_poly.pdbx_seq_one_letter_code
_entity_poly.pdbx_strand_id
1 'polypeptide(L)' 'MTLSATPTAGSMLVSPKDHTLLMIDFQSQMSFATKSIDAVTLRNNAALVAHAAAG' A
#
# COMPACT_ATOMS: atom_id res chain seq x y z
N MET A 1 -42.10 -3.21 3.05
CA MET A 1 -40.83 -2.47 3.16
C MET A 1 -39.72 -3.50 3.34
N THR A 2 -38.81 -3.59 2.39
CA THR A 2 -37.64 -4.47 2.48
C THR A 2 -36.53 -3.74 3.23
N LEU A 3 -36.08 -4.29 4.36
CA LEU A 3 -34.91 -3.76 5.07
C LEU A 3 -33.67 -4.04 4.21
N SER A 4 -32.96 -3.00 3.77
CA SER A 4 -31.70 -3.11 3.04
C SER A 4 -30.55 -2.85 4.01
N ALA A 5 -29.67 -3.84 4.18
CA ALA A 5 -28.45 -3.68 4.96
C ALA A 5 -27.37 -3.03 4.10
N THR A 6 -26.80 -1.92 4.56
CA THR A 6 -25.68 -1.23 3.91
C THR A 6 -24.37 -1.54 4.65
N PRO A 7 -23.32 -2.02 3.96
CA PRO A 7 -22.03 -2.21 4.58
C PRO A 7 -21.40 -0.85 4.92
N THR A 8 -21.07 -0.66 6.19
CA THR A 8 -20.32 0.52 6.65
C THR A 8 -18.86 0.14 6.84
N ALA A 9 -17.95 0.87 6.20
CA ALA A 9 -16.52 0.69 6.38
C ALA A 9 -16.13 0.94 7.84
N GLY A 10 -15.20 0.14 8.38
CA GLY A 10 -14.61 0.41 9.69
C GLY A 10 -13.88 1.75 9.69
N SER A 11 -13.93 2.47 10.81
CA SER A 11 -13.36 3.83 10.94
C SER A 11 -11.85 3.93 10.70
N MET A 12 -11.13 2.81 10.77
CA MET A 12 -9.68 2.74 10.55
C MET A 12 -9.29 2.31 9.13
N LEU A 13 -10.25 2.07 8.23
CA LEU A 13 -9.92 1.72 6.85
C LEU A 13 -9.41 2.94 6.09
N VAL A 14 -8.37 2.72 5.28
CA VAL A 14 -7.80 3.76 4.41
C VAL A 14 -8.82 4.12 3.32
N SER A 15 -9.02 5.42 3.10
CA SER A 15 -9.87 5.92 2.02
C SER A 15 -9.09 5.90 0.70
N PRO A 16 -9.62 5.28 -0.38
CA PRO A 16 -8.98 5.30 -1.69
C PRO A 16 -8.79 6.72 -2.25
N LYS A 17 -9.58 7.71 -1.79
CA LYS A 17 -9.52 9.09 -2.29
C LYS A 17 -8.81 10.07 -1.35
N ASP A 18 -8.47 9.63 -0.15
CA ASP A 18 -7.87 10.47 0.89
C ASP A 18 -6.76 9.69 1.61
N HIS A 19 -5.70 9.43 0.85
CA HIS A 19 -4.48 8.82 1.35
C HIS A 19 -3.28 9.32 0.55
N THR A 20 -2.09 9.10 1.08
CA THR A 20 -0.83 9.39 0.40
C THR A 20 0.16 8.29 0.73
N LEU A 21 0.89 7.83 -0.29
CA LEU A 21 2.00 6.91 -0.09
C LEU A 21 3.28 7.70 0.18
N LEU A 22 3.98 7.32 1.26
CA LEU A 22 5.28 7.87 1.59
C LEU A 22 6.32 6.74 1.61
N MET A 23 7.28 6.80 0.67
CA MET A 23 8.36 5.81 0.56
C MET A 23 9.61 6.32 1.28
N ILE A 24 9.88 5.80 2.47
CA ILE A 24 11.02 6.20 3.28
C ILE A 24 12.24 5.37 2.89
N ASP A 25 13.36 6.04 2.65
CA ASP A 25 14.66 5.45 2.31
C ASP A 25 14.60 4.38 1.19
N PHE A 26 13.71 4.56 0.21
CA PHE A 26 13.54 3.63 -0.91
C PHE A 26 14.59 3.85 -2.02
N GLN A 27 15.86 3.91 -1.62
CA GLN A 27 16.99 4.07 -2.51
C GLN A 27 17.64 2.70 -2.78
N SER A 28 18.25 2.50 -3.95
CA SER A 28 18.74 1.18 -4.39
C SER A 28 19.80 0.56 -3.47
N GLN A 29 20.57 1.37 -2.75
CA GLN A 29 21.58 0.89 -1.80
C GLN A 29 20.97 0.22 -0.56
N MET A 30 19.74 0.59 -0.19
CA MET A 30 19.06 0.07 1.00
C MET A 30 18.60 -1.38 0.83
N SER A 31 18.41 -1.86 -0.41
CA SER A 31 18.04 -3.24 -0.67
C SER A 31 19.15 -4.24 -0.34
N PHE A 32 20.43 -3.83 -0.35
CA PHE A 32 21.54 -4.74 -0.01
C PHE A 32 21.58 -5.09 1.48
N ALA A 33 21.19 -4.16 2.35
CA ALA A 33 21.15 -4.38 3.79
C ALA A 33 19.88 -5.15 4.23
N THR A 34 18.86 -5.17 3.39
CA THR A 34 17.58 -5.82 3.67
C THR A 34 17.71 -7.33 3.45
N LYS A 35 17.64 -8.11 4.52
CA LYS A 35 17.77 -9.59 4.48
C LYS A 35 16.47 -10.34 4.73
N SER A 36 15.42 -9.62 5.14
CA SER A 36 14.11 -10.19 5.46
C SER A 36 13.24 -10.44 4.23
N ILE A 37 13.63 -9.91 3.06
CA ILE A 37 12.93 -10.04 1.79
C ILE A 37 13.94 -9.99 0.64
N ASP A 38 13.70 -10.78 -0.39
CA ASP A 38 14.49 -10.73 -1.62
C ASP A 38 14.33 -9.38 -2.35
N ALA A 39 15.41 -8.90 -2.99
CA ALA A 39 15.45 -7.59 -3.62
C ALA A 39 14.48 -7.45 -4.81
N VAL A 40 14.27 -8.51 -5.59
CA VAL A 40 13.31 -8.49 -6.71
C VAL A 40 11.89 -8.43 -6.17
N THR A 41 11.60 -9.23 -5.15
CA THR A 41 10.28 -9.24 -4.50
C THR A 41 9.97 -7.89 -3.85
N LEU A 42 10.93 -7.29 -3.15
CA LEU A 42 10.80 -5.95 -2.56
C LEU A 42 10.45 -4.91 -3.62
N ARG A 43 11.18 -4.89 -4.74
CA ARG A 43 10.95 -3.95 -5.84
C ARG A 43 9.56 -4.13 -6.45
N ASN A 44 9.14 -5.36 -6.70
CA ASN A 44 7.84 -5.65 -7.30
C ASN A 44 6.68 -5.21 -6.39
N ASN A 45 6.76 -5.51 -5.09
CA ASN A 45 5.75 -5.11 -4.12
C ASN A 45 5.67 -3.58 -3.98
N ALA A 46 6.82 -2.91 -3.91
CA ALA A 46 6.87 -1.46 -3.84
C ALA A 46 6.28 -0.80 -5.10
N ALA A 47 6.58 -1.32 -6.29
CA ALA A 47 6.00 -0.83 -7.54
C ALA A 47 4.48 -1.02 -7.58
N LEU A 48 3.99 -2.19 -7.15
CA LEU A 48 2.54 -2.47 -7.09
C LEU A 48 1.81 -1.46 -6.20
N VAL A 49 2.32 -1.23 -4.99
CA VAL A 49 1.72 -0.28 -4.03
C VAL A 49 1.81 1.16 -4.55
N ALA A 50 2.94 1.54 -5.16
CA ALA A 50 3.11 2.87 -5.76
C ALA A 50 2.12 3.11 -6.91
N HIS A 51 1.90 2.10 -7.77
CA HIS A 51 0.90 2.18 -8.82
C HIS A 51 -0.52 2.30 -8.25
N ALA A 52 -0.86 1.56 -7.21
CA ALA A 52 -2.16 1.66 -6.55
C ALA A 52 -2.39 3.02 -5.87
N ALA A 53 -1.34 3.65 -5.36
CA ALA A 53 -1.41 4.95 -4.70
C ALA A 53 -1.42 6.15 -5.66
N ALA A 54 -1.05 5.97 -6.92
CA ALA A 54 -0.97 7.06 -7.91
C ALA A 54 -2.36 7.59 -8.35
N GLY A 55 -3.45 6.88 -8.05
CA GLY A 55 -4.82 7.24 -8.40
C GLY A 55 -5.41 6.36 -9.49
#